data_AF-A0A1E7F9V9-F1
#
_entry.id   AF-A0A1E7F9V9-F1
#
_cell.length_a   1.000
_cell.length_b   1.000
_cell.length_c   1.000
_cell.angle_alpha   90.00
_cell.angle_beta   90.00
_cell.angle_gamma   90.00
#
_symmetry.space_group_name_H-M   'P 1'
#
loop_
_entity.id
_entity.type
_entity.pdbx_description
1 polymer ?
#
loop_
_entity_poly.entity_id
_entity_poly.type
_entity_poly.pdbx_seq_one_letter_code
_entity_poly.pdbx_strand_id
1 'polypeptide(L)'
;MDKDENTVKATQPLLDNLYGLHGNAILSRCGPIVDPVIFRDPLHDDYYSTTSTFKNAGGYERRLGGRMGLFGRIQIEIDSDKNDGNASASAAGGGGGGAGTTSMMTIVVGSIHKLGEQNTNIHHQQNLEKLQHYIGTSSVVMGGDQNPEHLVRSFVGIDGFRVVQDRQNTWPASCDGYGTQRGDQILTNMKQVVDSDSGRGTEPTTILPCIRNYGVGINIGNHALTSVVLQTPNS
;
A
#
# COMPACT_ATOMS: atom_id res chain seq x y z
N MET A 1 38.57 8.49 49.26
CA MET A 1 37.16 8.83 48.97
C MET A 1 36.92 8.40 47.55
N ASP A 2 36.61 7.11 47.41
CA ASP A 2 36.30 6.46 46.16
C ASP A 2 34.99 7.05 45.61
N LYS A 3 35.03 7.49 44.36
CA LYS A 3 33.83 7.83 43.61
C LYS A 3 33.34 6.54 43.00
N ASP A 4 32.45 5.85 43.71
CA ASP A 4 31.78 4.66 43.22
C ASP A 4 31.04 4.97 41.91
N GLU A 5 31.46 4.25 40.88
CA GLU A 5 30.75 4.02 39.63
C GLU A 5 29.41 3.33 39.94
N ASN A 6 28.34 4.10 40.04
CA ASN A 6 27.00 3.54 39.93
C ASN A 6 26.64 3.34 38.45
N THR A 7 27.29 2.35 37.84
CA THR A 7 26.85 1.75 36.58
C THR A 7 25.60 0.91 36.87
N VAL A 8 24.42 1.54 36.80
CA VAL A 8 23.16 0.80 36.83
C VAL A 8 23.08 -0.06 35.58
N LYS A 9 23.34 -1.36 35.74
CA LYS A 9 23.08 -2.38 34.71
C LYS A 9 21.60 -2.35 34.35
N ALA A 10 21.35 -2.29 33.05
CA ALA A 10 20.02 -2.38 32.45
C ALA A 10 19.29 -3.66 32.90
N THR A 11 18.20 -3.49 33.64
CA THR A 11 17.11 -4.46 33.67
C THR A 11 15.97 -3.88 32.86
N GLN A 12 15.66 -4.53 31.73
CA GLN A 12 14.49 -4.25 30.91
C GLN A 12 13.20 -4.42 31.73
N PRO A 13 12.32 -3.42 31.71
CA PRO A 13 10.91 -3.70 31.39
C PRO A 13 10.33 -2.53 30.58
N LEU A 14 10.64 -2.47 29.29
CA LEU A 14 10.05 -1.47 28.38
C LEU A 14 9.58 -2.09 27.04
N LEU A 15 9.52 -3.43 26.97
CA LEU A 15 8.94 -4.16 25.83
C LEU A 15 7.44 -4.46 26.01
N ASP A 16 6.88 -4.27 27.20
CA ASP A 16 5.49 -4.66 27.51
C ASP A 16 4.43 -3.66 27.02
N ASN A 17 4.82 -2.52 26.44
CA ASN A 17 3.90 -1.47 25.99
C ASN A 17 4.24 -0.90 24.60
N LEU A 18 4.73 -1.73 23.68
CA LEU A 18 4.95 -1.28 22.29
C LEU A 18 3.66 -1.44 21.45
N TYR A 19 2.72 -0.48 21.57
CA TYR A 19 1.47 -0.45 20.78
C TYR A 19 1.56 0.48 19.55
N GLY A 20 2.65 0.40 18.79
CA GLY A 20 2.83 1.21 17.59
C GLY A 20 3.59 0.45 16.52
N LEU A 21 2.87 -0.28 15.67
CA LEU A 21 3.38 -0.77 14.40
C LEU A 21 3.02 0.24 13.31
N HIS A 22 3.98 1.09 12.93
CA HIS A 22 3.94 1.75 11.63
C HIS A 22 4.26 0.68 10.58
N GLY A 23 3.22 0.08 10.01
CA GLY A 23 3.35 -1.11 9.19
C GLY A 23 2.45 -1.07 7.97
N ASN A 24 2.95 -1.66 6.89
CA ASN A 24 2.15 -1.93 5.71
C ASN A 24 1.28 -3.17 5.94
N ALA A 25 0.02 -3.12 5.54
CA ALA A 25 -0.88 -4.27 5.56
C ALA A 25 -1.54 -4.43 4.19
N ILE A 26 -1.73 -5.68 3.77
CA ILE A 26 -2.46 -6.04 2.57
C ILE A 26 -3.67 -6.87 2.99
N LEU A 27 -4.86 -6.41 2.62
CA LEU A 27 -6.12 -7.11 2.87
C LEU A 27 -6.79 -7.34 1.52
N SER A 28 -7.26 -8.57 1.27
CA SER A 28 -7.93 -8.94 0.02
C SER A 28 -9.27 -9.60 0.32
N ARG A 29 -10.28 -9.25 -0.48
CA ARG A 29 -11.57 -9.97 -0.56
C ARG A 29 -11.72 -10.76 -1.86
N CYS A 30 -10.88 -10.50 -2.86
CA CYS A 30 -11.06 -10.97 -4.23
C CYS A 30 -10.46 -12.36 -4.48
N GLY A 31 -9.55 -12.80 -3.61
CA GLY A 31 -8.83 -14.06 -3.76
C GLY A 31 -7.66 -14.19 -2.78
N PRO A 32 -7.00 -15.35 -2.74
CA PRO A 32 -5.89 -15.59 -1.83
C PRO A 32 -4.71 -14.67 -2.16
N ILE A 33 -4.04 -14.20 -1.10
CA ILE A 33 -2.73 -13.55 -1.21
C ILE A 33 -1.68 -14.66 -1.23
N VAL A 34 -0.91 -14.72 -2.31
CA VAL A 34 0.18 -15.68 -2.49
C VAL A 34 1.50 -14.94 -2.66
N ASP A 35 2.60 -15.65 -2.43
CA ASP A 35 3.97 -15.16 -2.65
C ASP A 35 4.26 -13.80 -1.95
N PRO A 36 3.91 -13.61 -0.66
CA PRO A 36 4.16 -12.33 0.00
C PRO A 36 5.66 -12.09 0.15
N VAL A 37 6.10 -10.88 -0.20
CA VAL A 37 7.51 -10.46 -0.15
C VAL A 37 7.66 -9.12 0.57
N ILE A 38 8.73 -9.01 1.34
CA ILE A 38 9.14 -7.76 1.97
C ILE A 38 10.48 -7.33 1.37
N PHE A 39 10.51 -6.14 0.79
CA PHE A 39 11.73 -5.44 0.43
C PHE A 39 12.01 -4.42 1.51
N ARG A 40 13.17 -4.46 2.14
CA ARG A 40 13.50 -3.55 3.24
C ARG A 40 14.97 -3.19 3.19
N ASP A 41 15.24 -1.91 3.39
CA ASP A 41 16.60 -1.44 3.55
C ASP A 41 17.16 -1.86 4.92
N PRO A 42 18.48 -2.00 5.07
CA PRO A 42 19.07 -2.27 6.37
C PRO A 42 18.59 -1.26 7.42
N LEU A 43 18.12 -1.76 8.56
CA LEU A 43 17.76 -0.92 9.68
C LEU A 43 19.05 -0.52 10.41
N HIS A 44 19.26 0.78 10.54
CA HIS A 44 20.37 1.34 11.31
C HIS A 44 20.04 1.35 12.82
N ASP A 45 21.07 1.40 13.66
CA ASP A 45 20.93 1.38 15.13
C ASP A 45 20.04 2.49 15.69
N ASP A 46 19.91 3.60 14.97
CA ASP A 46 19.07 4.72 15.35
C ASP A 46 17.56 4.42 15.32
N TYR A 47 17.12 3.43 14.54
CA TYR A 47 15.75 2.90 14.61
C TYR A 47 15.47 2.15 15.93
N TYR A 48 16.52 1.66 16.58
CA TYR A 48 16.47 0.95 17.86
C TYR A 48 16.85 1.84 19.05
N SER A 49 17.19 3.11 18.78
CA SER A 49 17.60 4.07 19.81
C SER A 49 16.52 4.25 20.86
N THR A 50 16.92 4.19 22.12
CA THR A 50 16.12 4.57 23.29
C THR A 50 16.05 6.08 23.48
N THR A 51 16.90 6.84 22.76
CA THR A 51 16.98 8.30 22.83
C THR A 51 16.05 8.92 21.79
N SER A 52 15.43 10.06 22.13
CA SER A 52 14.59 10.83 21.19
C SER A 52 15.37 11.21 19.92
N THR A 53 14.83 10.86 18.76
CA THR A 53 15.34 11.23 17.44
C THR A 53 14.18 11.54 16.50
N PHE A 54 14.44 12.20 15.37
CA PHE A 54 13.41 12.39 14.35
C PHE A 54 12.92 11.05 13.74
N LYS A 55 13.71 9.97 13.83
CA LYS A 55 13.40 8.64 13.26
C LYS A 55 12.45 7.83 14.13
N ASN A 56 12.47 8.00 15.45
CA ASN A 56 11.56 7.34 16.40
C ASN A 56 10.45 8.30 16.90
N ALA A 57 10.00 9.21 16.03
CA ALA A 57 8.98 10.21 16.33
C ALA A 57 9.25 10.96 17.65
N GLY A 58 10.48 11.43 17.88
CA GLY A 58 10.83 12.14 19.10
C GLY A 58 10.84 11.26 20.36
N GLY A 59 10.95 9.94 20.22
CA GLY A 59 10.91 8.98 21.33
C GLY A 59 9.50 8.45 21.65
N TYR A 60 8.46 8.95 20.97
CA TYR A 60 7.07 8.51 21.17
C TYR A 60 6.75 7.21 20.43
N GLU A 61 7.54 6.80 19.44
CA GLU A 61 7.25 5.64 18.59
C GLU A 61 8.53 5.00 18.06
N ARG A 62 8.75 3.70 18.29
CA ARG A 62 9.79 2.96 17.55
C ARG A 62 9.25 2.61 16.16
N ARG A 63 9.68 3.33 15.13
CA ARG A 63 9.28 3.10 13.74
C ARG A 63 10.05 1.93 13.14
N LEU A 64 9.63 0.71 13.46
CA LEU A 64 10.30 -0.54 13.06
C LEU A 64 10.25 -0.82 11.54
N GLY A 65 9.52 -0.03 10.76
CA GLY A 65 9.38 -0.22 9.32
C GLY A 65 10.57 0.26 8.49
N GLY A 66 11.31 1.28 8.95
CA GLY A 66 12.37 1.89 8.14
C GLY A 66 11.88 2.27 6.75
N ARG A 67 12.73 2.06 5.74
CA ARG A 67 12.35 2.13 4.32
C ARG A 67 12.04 0.74 3.83
N MET A 68 10.81 0.52 3.37
CA MET A 68 10.33 -0.81 3.04
C MET A 68 9.22 -0.80 2.02
N GLY A 69 8.97 -1.94 1.40
CA GLY A 69 7.72 -2.26 0.74
C GLY A 69 7.28 -3.68 1.06
N LEU A 70 5.98 -3.85 1.25
CA LEU A 70 5.32 -5.14 1.44
C LEU A 70 4.45 -5.38 0.21
N PHE A 71 4.64 -6.52 -0.45
CA PHE A 71 3.90 -6.89 -1.65
C PHE A 71 3.39 -8.32 -1.55
N GLY A 72 2.34 -8.60 -2.30
CA GLY A 72 1.79 -9.94 -2.48
C GLY A 72 1.09 -10.04 -3.84
N ARG A 73 0.79 -11.25 -4.28
CA ARG A 73 -0.01 -11.51 -5.48
C ARG A 73 -1.41 -11.91 -5.07
N ILE A 74 -2.42 -11.27 -5.63
CA ILE A 74 -3.80 -11.74 -5.54
C ILE A 74 -4.07 -12.57 -6.79
N GLN A 75 -4.49 -13.80 -6.59
CA GLN A 75 -4.99 -14.67 -7.67
C GLN A 75 -6.50 -14.50 -7.80
N ILE A 76 -6.97 -14.19 -9.01
CA ILE A 76 -8.37 -13.94 -9.31
C ILE A 76 -8.78 -14.90 -10.42
N GLU A 77 -9.83 -15.67 -10.18
CA GLU A 77 -10.48 -16.49 -11.21
C GLU A 77 -11.27 -15.58 -12.15
N ILE A 78 -10.98 -15.68 -13.45
CA ILE A 78 -11.71 -15.01 -14.50
C ILE A 78 -12.48 -16.05 -15.29
N ASP A 79 -13.80 -15.86 -15.31
CA ASP A 79 -14.70 -16.64 -16.13
C ASP A 79 -14.69 -16.08 -17.55
N SER A 80 -13.91 -16.72 -18.41
CA SER A 80 -13.67 -16.30 -19.81
C SER A 80 -14.98 -16.18 -20.62
N ASP A 81 -16.03 -16.90 -20.19
CA ASP A 81 -17.30 -17.02 -20.91
C ASP A 81 -18.34 -15.96 -20.47
N LYS A 82 -18.03 -15.12 -19.47
CA LYS A 82 -18.94 -14.04 -19.00
C LYS A 82 -18.57 -12.65 -19.53
N ASN A 83 -17.57 -12.55 -20.41
CA ASN A 83 -17.01 -11.26 -20.81
C ASN A 83 -17.73 -10.57 -21.98
N ASP A 84 -18.92 -11.03 -22.36
CA ASP A 84 -19.74 -10.36 -23.37
C ASP A 84 -20.84 -9.56 -22.69
N GLY A 85 -20.55 -8.28 -22.46
CA GLY A 85 -21.55 -7.24 -22.25
C GLY A 85 -22.44 -7.06 -23.49
N ASN A 86 -23.22 -8.08 -23.83
CA ASN A 86 -24.43 -7.94 -24.63
C ASN A 86 -25.47 -8.93 -24.08
N ALA A 87 -26.26 -8.45 -23.12
CA ALA A 87 -27.50 -9.10 -22.72
C ALA A 87 -28.52 -9.01 -23.88
N SER A 88 -28.24 -9.67 -25.01
CA SER A 88 -29.26 -10.03 -25.97
C SER A 88 -29.85 -11.35 -25.50
N ALA A 89 -31.03 -11.27 -24.91
CA ALA A 89 -31.86 -12.42 -24.62
C ALA A 89 -32.08 -13.20 -25.93
N SER A 90 -31.40 -14.34 -26.06
CA SER A 90 -31.81 -15.38 -27.01
C SER A 90 -32.18 -16.60 -26.21
N ALA A 91 -33.49 -16.82 -26.15
CA ALA A 91 -34.10 -18.01 -25.62
C ALA A 91 -33.81 -19.21 -26.55
N ALA A 92 -33.83 -20.38 -25.93
CA ALA A 92 -34.01 -21.71 -26.51
C ALA A 92 -32.77 -22.44 -27.06
N GLY A 93 -32.31 -23.40 -26.25
CA GLY A 93 -32.11 -24.77 -26.72
C GLY A 93 -30.69 -25.18 -27.08
N GLY A 94 -30.11 -26.06 -26.25
CA GLY A 94 -28.94 -26.86 -26.65
C GLY A 94 -28.01 -27.16 -25.48
N GLY A 95 -28.26 -28.26 -24.78
CA GLY A 95 -27.35 -28.80 -23.78
C GLY A 95 -26.05 -29.28 -24.44
N GLY A 96 -25.02 -28.45 -24.38
CA GLY A 96 -23.63 -28.84 -24.59
C GLY A 96 -22.83 -28.33 -23.40
N GLY A 97 -22.47 -29.24 -22.48
CA GLY A 97 -21.59 -28.93 -21.36
C GLY A 97 -20.17 -28.67 -21.86
N GLY A 98 -19.94 -27.48 -22.39
CA GLY A 98 -18.60 -26.96 -22.59
C GLY A 98 -18.00 -26.72 -21.21
N ALA A 99 -16.93 -27.44 -20.88
CA ALA A 99 -16.13 -27.14 -19.71
C ALA A 99 -15.50 -25.75 -19.92
N GLY A 100 -16.15 -24.71 -19.38
CA GLY A 100 -15.66 -23.34 -19.46
C GLY A 100 -14.21 -23.30 -18.96
N THR A 101 -13.32 -22.74 -19.76
CA THR A 101 -11.92 -22.60 -19.39
C THR A 101 -11.80 -21.45 -18.41
N THR A 102 -11.70 -21.76 -17.13
CA THR A 102 -11.37 -20.78 -16.08
C THR A 102 -9.92 -20.34 -16.28
N SER A 103 -9.72 -19.03 -16.43
CA SER A 103 -8.37 -18.44 -16.50
C SER A 103 -8.04 -17.80 -15.15
N MET A 104 -6.77 -17.84 -14.75
CA MET A 104 -6.30 -17.21 -13.52
C MET A 104 -5.54 -15.93 -13.85
N MET A 105 -5.99 -14.81 -13.30
CA MET A 105 -5.28 -13.54 -13.36
C MET A 105 -4.51 -13.31 -12.07
N THR A 106 -3.30 -12.76 -12.22
CA THR A 106 -2.46 -12.36 -11.08
C THR A 106 -2.33 -10.83 -11.06
N ILE A 107 -2.66 -10.23 -9.91
CA ILE A 107 -2.45 -8.81 -9.64
C ILE A 107 -1.47 -8.68 -8.48
N VAL A 108 -0.41 -7.90 -8.65
CA VAL A 108 0.49 -7.52 -7.57
C VAL A 108 -0.14 -6.39 -6.79
N VAL A 109 -0.26 -6.56 -5.48
CA VAL A 109 -0.71 -5.52 -4.56
C VAL A 109 0.37 -5.25 -3.53
N GLY A 110 0.49 -4.02 -3.08
CA GLY A 110 1.43 -3.72 -2.01
C GLY A 110 1.35 -2.32 -1.45
N SER A 111 2.22 -2.08 -0.49
CA SER A 111 2.46 -0.75 0.05
C SER A 111 3.96 -0.48 0.14
N ILE A 112 4.35 0.75 -0.16
CA ILE A 112 5.74 1.22 -0.19
C ILE A 112 5.92 2.42 0.74
N HIS A 113 7.05 2.49 1.41
CA HIS A 113 7.40 3.59 2.29
C HIS A 113 8.86 4.00 2.09
N LYS A 114 9.07 5.12 1.43
CA LYS A 114 10.38 5.75 1.18
C LYS A 114 11.47 4.82 0.61
N LEU A 115 11.08 3.68 0.02
CA LEU A 115 12.02 2.70 -0.51
C LEU A 115 12.67 3.30 -1.75
N GLY A 116 14.01 3.31 -1.77
CA GLY A 116 14.76 3.79 -2.93
C GLY A 116 14.99 5.30 -3.01
N GLU A 117 14.30 6.15 -2.24
CA GLU A 117 14.32 7.62 -2.45
C GLU A 117 15.69 8.31 -2.31
N GLN A 118 16.67 7.62 -1.72
CA GLN A 118 18.03 8.15 -1.62
C GLN A 118 18.98 7.32 -2.47
N ASN A 119 19.49 7.93 -3.53
CA ASN A 119 20.43 7.32 -4.49
C ASN A 119 21.84 7.08 -3.92
N THR A 120 22.00 6.90 -2.59
CA THR A 120 23.31 6.82 -1.95
C THR A 120 23.66 5.45 -1.39
N ASN A 121 22.75 4.47 -1.42
CA ASN A 121 23.02 3.12 -0.91
C ASN A 121 22.76 2.05 -1.98
N ILE A 122 23.73 1.16 -2.18
CA ILE A 122 23.62 0.01 -3.11
C ILE A 122 22.42 -0.89 -2.78
N HIS A 123 22.04 -1.02 -1.51
CA HIS A 123 20.90 -1.83 -1.09
C HIS A 123 19.56 -1.25 -1.57
N HIS A 124 19.46 0.08 -1.67
CA HIS A 124 18.26 0.75 -2.18
C HIS A 124 17.97 0.35 -3.62
N GLN A 125 19.00 0.43 -4.47
CA GLN A 125 18.88 0.09 -5.87
C GLN A 125 18.59 -1.41 -6.05
N GLN A 126 19.27 -2.27 -5.30
CA GLN A 126 19.02 -3.72 -5.33
C GLN A 126 17.58 -4.06 -4.92
N ASN A 127 17.02 -3.38 -3.92
CA ASN A 127 15.64 -3.62 -3.49
C ASN A 127 14.63 -3.15 -4.55
N LEU A 128 14.90 -2.03 -5.24
CA LEU A 128 14.07 -1.58 -6.36
C LEU A 128 14.14 -2.54 -7.55
N GLU A 129 15.33 -3.00 -7.92
CA GLU A 129 15.51 -3.99 -9.01
C GLU A 129 14.80 -5.30 -8.70
N LYS A 130 14.89 -5.79 -7.45
CA LYS A 130 14.14 -6.97 -7.01
C LYS A 130 12.63 -6.75 -7.04
N LEU A 131 12.16 -5.56 -6.67
CA LEU A 131 10.75 -5.21 -6.73
C LEU A 131 10.25 -5.12 -8.19
N GLN A 132 11.02 -4.49 -9.08
CA GLN A 132 10.74 -4.49 -10.52
C GLN A 132 10.63 -5.91 -11.07
N HIS A 133 11.59 -6.77 -10.72
CA HIS A 133 11.59 -8.17 -11.14
C HIS A 133 10.38 -8.94 -10.58
N TYR A 134 10.04 -8.70 -9.31
CA TYR A 134 8.87 -9.29 -8.67
C TYR A 134 7.57 -8.84 -9.35
N ILE A 135 7.41 -7.57 -9.71
CA ILE A 135 6.23 -7.10 -10.46
C ILE A 135 6.22 -7.74 -11.86
N GLY A 136 7.36 -7.72 -12.55
CA GLY A 136 7.51 -8.25 -13.90
C GLY A 136 6.51 -7.60 -14.86
N THR A 137 5.76 -8.42 -15.58
CA THR A 137 4.71 -7.99 -16.52
C THR A 137 3.32 -7.99 -15.90
N SER A 138 3.20 -8.16 -14.58
CA SER A 138 1.90 -8.26 -13.91
C SER A 138 1.20 -6.90 -13.85
N SER A 139 -0.13 -6.92 -13.76
CA SER A 139 -0.87 -5.76 -13.25
C SER A 139 -0.45 -5.50 -11.81
N VAL A 140 -0.23 -4.24 -11.45
CA VAL A 140 0.21 -3.84 -10.11
C VAL A 140 -0.63 -2.67 -9.59
N VAL A 141 -0.97 -2.71 -8.30
CA VAL A 141 -1.52 -1.57 -7.55
C VAL A 141 -0.70 -1.45 -6.27
N MET A 142 -0.14 -0.27 -6.01
CA MET A 142 0.61 -0.02 -4.80
C MET A 142 0.29 1.34 -4.20
N GLY A 143 0.16 1.35 -2.86
CA GLY A 143 -0.08 2.54 -2.07
C GLY A 143 1.15 2.98 -1.27
N GLY A 144 1.15 4.22 -0.74
CA GLY A 144 1.99 4.59 0.40
C GLY A 144 2.73 5.93 0.29
N ASP A 145 3.51 6.24 1.32
CA ASP A 145 4.27 7.50 1.47
C ASP A 145 5.60 7.41 0.73
N GLN A 146 5.59 7.92 -0.49
CA GLN A 146 6.74 7.91 -1.40
C GLN A 146 6.76 9.14 -2.32
N ASN A 147 7.93 9.49 -2.83
CA ASN A 147 8.14 10.48 -3.86
C ASN A 147 7.71 9.92 -5.24
N PRO A 148 6.70 10.53 -5.89
CA PRO A 148 6.09 10.01 -7.11
C PRO A 148 7.08 10.01 -8.28
N GLU A 149 7.85 11.09 -8.42
CA GLU A 149 8.85 11.23 -9.48
C GLU A 149 9.93 10.17 -9.34
N HIS A 150 10.30 9.83 -8.10
CA HIS A 150 11.29 8.80 -7.86
C HIS A 150 10.78 7.43 -8.30
N LEU A 151 9.54 7.07 -7.97
CA LEU A 151 8.99 5.77 -8.38
C LEU A 151 8.78 5.66 -9.87
N VAL A 152 8.18 6.66 -10.52
CA VAL A 152 7.95 6.59 -11.97
C VAL A 152 9.28 6.40 -12.70
N ARG A 153 10.34 7.11 -12.29
CA ARG A 153 11.70 6.91 -12.82
C ARG A 153 12.29 5.54 -12.45
N SER A 154 11.99 5.05 -11.25
CA SER A 154 12.44 3.73 -10.78
C SER A 154 11.66 2.58 -11.41
N PHE A 155 10.64 2.83 -12.24
CA PHE A 155 9.82 1.78 -12.87
C PHE A 155 9.64 1.99 -14.38
N VAL A 156 10.60 2.67 -15.03
CA VAL A 156 10.60 2.99 -16.47
C VAL A 156 10.48 1.76 -17.39
N GLY A 157 10.64 0.53 -16.88
CA GLY A 157 10.44 -0.72 -17.62
C GLY A 157 9.07 -1.39 -17.44
N ILE A 158 8.19 -0.86 -16.59
CA ILE A 158 6.84 -1.42 -16.39
C ILE A 158 5.86 -0.64 -17.26
N ASP A 159 5.33 -1.30 -18.30
CA ASP A 159 4.40 -0.67 -19.23
C ASP A 159 3.15 -0.13 -18.52
N GLY A 160 2.71 1.05 -18.91
CA GLY A 160 1.55 1.75 -18.35
C GLY A 160 1.67 2.23 -16.90
N PHE A 161 2.81 2.02 -16.23
CA PHE A 161 3.01 2.38 -14.83
C PHE A 161 2.97 3.90 -14.62
N ARG A 162 2.05 4.35 -13.77
CA ARG A 162 1.82 5.76 -13.50
C ARG A 162 1.26 5.99 -12.12
N VAL A 163 1.33 7.24 -11.68
CA VAL A 163 0.63 7.72 -10.50
C VAL A 163 -0.82 8.00 -10.91
N VAL A 164 -1.77 7.29 -10.31
CA VAL A 164 -3.23 7.52 -10.54
C VAL A 164 -3.84 8.38 -9.45
N GLN A 165 -3.15 8.49 -8.31
CA GLN A 165 -3.47 9.43 -7.26
C GLN A 165 -2.18 10.07 -6.76
N ASP A 166 -1.99 11.35 -7.12
CA ASP A 166 -0.94 12.15 -6.50
C ASP A 166 -1.39 12.66 -5.12
N ARG A 167 -0.45 13.19 -4.35
CA ARG A 167 -0.54 13.62 -2.96
C ARG A 167 -1.89 14.27 -2.62
N GLN A 168 -2.73 13.52 -1.93
CA GLN A 168 -3.95 14.05 -1.31
C GLN A 168 -3.69 14.44 0.15
N ASN A 169 -4.64 15.10 0.80
CA ASN A 169 -4.48 15.49 2.19
C ASN A 169 -4.54 14.23 3.09
N THR A 170 -3.40 13.71 3.57
CA THR A 170 -3.34 12.50 4.44
C THR A 170 -2.52 12.69 5.72
N TRP A 171 -2.18 13.93 6.11
CA TRP A 171 -1.84 14.26 7.53
C TRP A 171 -3.03 13.88 8.45
N PRO A 172 -2.93 13.85 9.81
CA PRO A 172 -3.90 13.17 10.65
C PRO A 172 -5.27 13.71 10.35
N ALA A 173 -5.99 12.91 9.56
CA ALA A 173 -7.26 13.33 9.08
C ALA A 173 -8.13 13.29 10.31
N SER A 174 -8.59 14.48 10.66
CA SER A 174 -9.43 14.68 11.83
C SER A 174 -10.86 14.37 11.42
N CYS A 175 -11.73 14.21 12.40
CA CYS A 175 -13.16 14.15 12.12
C CYS A 175 -13.66 15.42 11.43
N ASP A 176 -12.92 16.52 11.55
CA ASP A 176 -13.35 17.88 11.20
C ASP A 176 -12.66 18.42 9.93
N GLY A 177 -11.80 17.62 9.29
CA GLY A 177 -11.11 18.01 8.06
C GLY A 177 -9.92 17.12 7.70
N TYR A 178 -9.44 17.29 6.47
CA TYR A 178 -8.44 16.42 5.83
C TYR A 178 -6.97 16.69 6.25
N GLY A 179 -6.71 17.65 7.14
CA GLY A 179 -5.35 18.08 7.47
C GLY A 179 -4.70 18.95 6.39
N THR A 180 -3.41 19.28 6.55
CA THR A 180 -2.69 20.26 5.70
C THR A 180 -1.47 19.69 4.95
N GLN A 181 -1.17 18.39 5.06
CA GLN A 181 0.04 17.79 4.49
C GLN A 181 -0.19 16.46 3.76
N ARG A 182 0.91 15.96 3.17
CA ARG A 182 1.03 15.09 1.99
C ARG A 182 0.53 13.66 2.18
N GLY A 183 -0.10 13.21 1.11
CA GLY A 183 -0.78 11.95 0.83
C GLY A 183 0.04 10.69 0.81
N ASP A 184 -0.56 9.56 1.22
CA ASP A 184 -0.24 8.29 0.58
C ASP A 184 -0.64 8.39 -0.90
N GLN A 185 0.22 7.90 -1.77
CA GLN A 185 0.01 7.91 -3.21
C GLN A 185 -0.48 6.57 -3.68
N ILE A 186 -1.18 6.54 -4.82
CA ILE A 186 -1.53 5.28 -5.49
C ILE A 186 -0.85 5.25 -6.86
N LEU A 187 -0.08 4.18 -7.07
CA LEU A 187 0.60 3.90 -8.33
C LEU A 187 0.13 2.57 -8.89
N THR A 188 -0.04 2.53 -10.21
CA THR A 188 -0.55 1.35 -10.90
C THR A 188 -0.25 1.42 -12.39
N ASN A 189 -0.19 0.26 -13.04
CA ASN A 189 -0.27 0.16 -14.51
C ASN A 189 -1.68 -0.19 -15.02
N MET A 190 -2.65 -0.38 -14.12
CA MET A 190 -4.04 -0.65 -14.48
C MET A 190 -4.74 0.62 -14.94
N LYS A 191 -5.80 0.49 -15.74
CA LYS A 191 -6.63 1.61 -16.19
C LYS A 191 -7.53 2.06 -15.04
N GLN A 192 -7.62 3.37 -14.81
CA GLN A 192 -8.59 3.88 -13.85
C GLN A 192 -9.98 3.88 -14.48
N VAL A 193 -10.96 3.30 -13.78
CA VAL A 193 -12.35 3.25 -14.25
C VAL A 193 -13.07 4.51 -13.79
N VAL A 194 -13.74 5.15 -14.72
CA VAL A 194 -14.69 6.22 -14.41
C VAL A 194 -15.98 5.54 -13.99
N ASP A 195 -16.35 5.64 -12.71
CA ASP A 195 -17.69 5.26 -12.29
C ASP A 195 -18.65 6.40 -12.68
N SER A 196 -19.17 6.33 -13.91
CA SER A 196 -20.11 7.31 -14.45
C SER A 196 -21.42 7.39 -13.66
N ASP A 197 -21.78 6.31 -12.94
CA ASP A 197 -23.06 6.19 -12.24
C ASP A 197 -22.99 6.77 -10.82
N SER A 198 -21.80 6.80 -10.21
CA SER A 198 -21.59 7.39 -8.88
C SER A 198 -21.66 8.92 -8.85
N GLY A 199 -21.65 9.58 -10.02
CA GLY A 199 -21.53 11.04 -10.14
C GLY A 199 -20.22 11.62 -9.58
N ARG A 200 -19.32 10.76 -9.07
CA ARG A 200 -17.96 11.13 -8.69
C ARG A 200 -17.10 10.91 -9.92
N GLY A 201 -16.44 11.97 -10.39
CA GLY A 201 -15.54 11.90 -11.52
C GLY A 201 -14.40 10.89 -11.29
N THR A 202 -13.51 10.79 -12.27
CA THR A 202 -12.28 9.98 -12.28
C THR A 202 -11.32 10.22 -11.11
N GLU A 203 -11.69 11.02 -10.12
CA GLU A 203 -10.82 11.41 -9.03
C GLU A 203 -10.87 10.37 -7.91
N PRO A 204 -9.71 9.91 -7.44
CA PRO A 204 -9.61 9.11 -6.23
C PRO A 204 -10.37 9.76 -5.06
N THR A 205 -11.08 8.96 -4.28
CA THR A 205 -11.86 9.49 -3.16
C THR A 205 -11.04 9.41 -1.87
N THR A 206 -10.91 10.54 -1.18
CA THR A 206 -10.40 10.58 0.19
C THR A 206 -11.57 10.39 1.17
N ILE A 207 -11.54 9.29 1.93
CA ILE A 207 -12.49 8.93 2.97
C ILE A 207 -11.90 9.39 4.31
N LEU A 208 -12.65 10.21 5.06
CA LEU A 208 -12.25 10.64 6.38
C LEU A 208 -12.02 9.40 7.28
N PRO A 209 -10.93 9.35 8.07
CA PRO A 209 -10.66 8.24 8.97
C PRO A 209 -11.46 8.44 10.26
N CYS A 210 -12.74 8.72 10.12
CA CYS A 210 -13.63 8.83 11.26
C CYS A 210 -14.98 8.20 10.95
N ILE A 211 -15.55 7.55 11.97
CA ILE A 211 -16.95 7.14 11.96
C ILE A 211 -17.68 8.12 12.86
N ARG A 212 -18.66 8.84 12.30
CA ARG A 212 -19.60 9.64 13.10
C ARG A 212 -20.84 8.80 13.36
N ASN A 213 -21.02 8.39 14.61
CA ASN A 213 -22.24 7.71 15.04
C ASN A 213 -22.80 8.38 16.30
N TYR A 214 -24.11 8.62 16.35
CA TYR A 214 -24.79 9.32 17.45
C TYR A 214 -24.17 10.66 17.86
N GLY A 215 -23.63 11.42 16.89
CA GLY A 215 -22.98 12.72 17.16
C GLY A 215 -21.56 12.62 17.72
N VAL A 216 -21.02 11.43 17.95
CA VAL A 216 -19.63 11.20 18.38
C VAL A 216 -18.79 10.80 17.17
N GLY A 217 -17.73 11.57 16.91
CA GLY A 217 -16.72 11.21 15.92
C GLY A 217 -15.64 10.34 16.56
N ILE A 218 -15.52 9.09 16.12
CA ILE A 218 -14.45 8.18 16.53
C ILE A 218 -13.39 8.19 15.43
N ASN A 219 -12.16 8.56 15.78
CA ASN A 219 -11.02 8.47 14.88
C ASN A 219 -10.63 6.99 14.70
N ILE A 220 -10.65 6.51 13.45
CA ILE A 220 -10.28 5.14 13.06
C ILE A 220 -8.88 5.06 12.43
N GLY A 221 -8.19 6.20 12.22
CA GLY A 221 -6.86 6.25 11.61
C GLY A 221 -6.21 7.63 11.66
N ASN A 222 -4.90 7.65 11.85
CA ASN A 222 -4.07 8.87 11.81
C ASN A 222 -3.70 9.29 10.37
N HIS A 223 -4.28 8.69 9.34
CA HIS A 223 -4.13 9.03 7.93
C HIS A 223 -5.48 8.90 7.23
N ALA A 224 -5.74 9.73 6.23
CA ALA A 224 -6.97 9.61 5.44
C ALA A 224 -6.95 8.35 4.58
N LEU A 225 -8.10 7.67 4.48
CA LEU A 225 -8.25 6.49 3.64
C LEU A 225 -8.45 6.94 2.20
N THR A 226 -7.77 6.33 1.24
CA THR A 226 -7.94 6.64 -0.19
C THR A 226 -8.52 5.45 -0.93
N SER A 227 -9.38 5.71 -1.92
CA SER A 227 -10.04 4.67 -2.71
C SER A 227 -10.01 5.02 -4.19
N VAL A 228 -9.70 4.00 -5.01
CA VAL A 228 -9.72 4.06 -6.48
C VAL A 228 -10.35 2.80 -7.05
N VAL A 229 -11.01 2.94 -8.19
CA VAL A 229 -11.53 1.81 -8.98
C VAL A 229 -10.63 1.63 -10.19
N LEU A 230 -10.10 0.42 -10.36
CA LEU A 230 -9.13 0.08 -11.39
C LEU A 230 -9.61 -1.12 -12.21
N GLN A 231 -9.28 -1.12 -13.49
CA GLN A 231 -9.56 -2.18 -14.47
C GLN A 231 -8.25 -2.62 -15.10
N THR A 232 -8.09 -3.92 -15.31
CA THR A 232 -6.88 -4.44 -15.95
C THR A 232 -6.76 -3.98 -17.41
N PRO A 233 -5.55 -3.83 -17.95
CA PRO A 233 -5.37 -3.36 -19.33
C PRO A 233 -6.03 -4.24 -20.40
N ASN A 234 -6.23 -5.53 -20.12
CA ASN A 234 -6.73 -6.54 -21.08
C ASN A 234 -8.15 -7.05 -20.78
N SER A 235 -8.90 -6.36 -19.92
CA SER A 235 -10.31 -6.68 -19.60
C SER A 235 -11.27 -5.74 -20.29
#